data_AF-A0A2T4UHS7-F1
#
_entry.id   AF-A0A2T4UHS7-F1
#
_cell.length_a   1.000
_cell.length_b   1.000
_cell.length_c   1.000
_cell.angle_alpha   90.00
_cell.angle_beta   90.00
_cell.angle_gamma   90.00
#
_symmetry.space_group_name_H-M   'P 1'
#
loop_
_entity.id
_entity.type
_entity.pdbx_description
1 polymer ?
#
loop_
_entity_poly.entity_id
_entity_poly.type
_entity_poly.pdbx_seq_one_letter_code
_entity_poly.pdbx_strand_id
1 'polypeptide(L)'
;MPPSAKLADGARTGRSASTREEILTAIRRWNDLFGEPPCTADWNPSVARWRAQEWRIERYAAGDPDTGARWPSLNAVKRRFDGSFDAAVREAGLVPRRPGPRRRAPGTARPDVPPREPLPPVALDDALRAAHALVAAADARAAEAERRAEDALRRARAERARADREQARAAESRLRARRLADRARRAIEARDRARERELRVVAAARAACEDRLAAARADADQRIAAARAREQAASRRADRAEEGAARLVAATGDPTAPAGPAVLAAALTRLARARAAGGAPGDLRGALREVSLAASRWAQRL
;
A
#
# COMPACT_ATOMS: atom_id res chain seq x y z
N MET A 1 -19.20 -15.87 -32.71
CA MET A 1 -20.47 -16.18 -32.01
C MET A 1 -20.81 -15.01 -31.09
N PRO A 2 -21.84 -14.20 -31.39
CA PRO A 2 -22.26 -13.14 -30.47
C PRO A 2 -23.09 -13.73 -29.33
N PRO A 3 -22.91 -13.26 -28.07
CA PRO A 3 -23.71 -13.71 -26.95
C PRO A 3 -25.16 -13.25 -27.08
N SER A 4 -26.04 -14.17 -26.71
CA SER A 4 -27.48 -14.20 -26.95
C SER A 4 -28.24 -13.16 -26.13
N ALA A 5 -29.14 -12.44 -26.80
CA ALA A 5 -30.15 -11.58 -26.21
C ALA A 5 -31.23 -12.44 -25.52
N LYS A 6 -31.09 -12.70 -24.22
CA LYS A 6 -32.10 -13.39 -23.39
C LYS A 6 -32.19 -12.84 -21.96
N LEU A 7 -32.10 -11.52 -21.80
CA LEU A 7 -32.47 -10.82 -20.55
C LEU A 7 -33.30 -9.57 -20.86
N ALA A 8 -34.30 -9.75 -21.71
CA ALA A 8 -35.44 -8.85 -21.82
C ALA A 8 -36.72 -9.69 -21.68
N ASP A 9 -36.77 -10.55 -20.66
CA ASP A 9 -38.06 -10.90 -20.08
C ASP A 9 -38.55 -9.65 -19.37
N GLY A 10 -39.24 -8.83 -20.17
CA GLY A 10 -40.08 -7.79 -19.66
C GLY A 10 -40.98 -8.43 -18.62
N ALA A 11 -40.75 -8.08 -17.37
CA ALA A 11 -41.77 -8.14 -16.35
C ALA A 11 -42.94 -7.31 -16.88
N ARG A 12 -43.85 -7.96 -17.62
CA ARG A 12 -45.26 -7.69 -17.46
C ARG A 12 -45.47 -7.91 -15.99
N THR A 13 -45.33 -6.85 -15.21
CA THR A 13 -45.69 -6.78 -13.80
C THR A 13 -47.08 -7.39 -13.76
N GLY A 14 -47.14 -8.67 -13.40
CA GLY A 14 -48.36 -9.43 -13.40
C GLY A 14 -49.24 -8.64 -12.47
N ARG A 15 -50.29 -8.01 -13.01
CA ARG A 15 -51.29 -7.33 -12.19
C ARG A 15 -51.72 -8.38 -11.19
N SER A 16 -51.22 -8.27 -9.96
CA SER A 16 -51.48 -9.21 -8.88
C SER A 16 -52.99 -9.38 -8.87
N ALA A 17 -53.46 -10.60 -9.14
CA ALA A 17 -54.88 -10.84 -9.30
C ALA A 17 -55.53 -10.52 -7.96
N SER A 18 -56.23 -9.38 -7.86
CA SER A 18 -56.73 -8.88 -6.58
C SER A 18 -57.39 -10.00 -5.78
N THR A 19 -56.99 -10.12 -4.52
CA THR A 19 -57.54 -11.14 -3.61
C THR A 19 -59.00 -10.80 -3.29
N ARG A 20 -59.75 -11.77 -2.76
CA ARG A 20 -61.15 -11.57 -2.40
C ARG A 20 -61.26 -10.46 -1.34
N GLU A 21 -60.35 -10.47 -0.37
CA GLU A 21 -60.23 -9.54 0.74
C GLU A 21 -59.83 -8.12 0.29
N GLU A 22 -58.90 -8.01 -0.67
CA GLU A 22 -58.53 -6.72 -1.28
C GLU A 22 -59.72 -6.08 -1.99
N ILE A 23 -60.54 -6.88 -2.68
CA ILE A 23 -61.74 -6.39 -3.36
C ILE A 23 -62.78 -5.91 -2.33
N LEU A 24 -63.03 -6.66 -1.26
CA LEU A 24 -63.94 -6.23 -0.18
C LEU A 24 -63.45 -4.93 0.47
N THR A 25 -62.15 -4.82 0.70
CA THR A 25 -61.52 -3.61 1.25
C THR A 25 -61.71 -2.42 0.30
N ALA A 26 -61.47 -2.62 -1.00
CA ALA A 26 -61.66 -1.58 -2.02
C ALA A 26 -63.14 -1.15 -2.14
N ILE A 27 -64.10 -2.07 -2.01
CA ILE A 27 -65.54 -1.74 -2.02
C ILE A 27 -65.91 -0.84 -0.82
N ARG A 28 -65.41 -1.18 0.38
CA ARG A 28 -65.64 -0.37 1.59
C ARG A 28 -65.01 1.00 1.47
N ARG A 29 -63.74 1.06 1.06
CA ARG A 29 -63.03 2.34 0.84
C ARG A 29 -63.70 3.22 -0.20
N TRP A 30 -64.19 2.64 -1.31
CA TRP A 30 -64.97 3.39 -2.29
C TRP A 30 -66.20 4.04 -1.66
N ASN A 31 -66.94 3.28 -0.85
CA ASN A 31 -68.12 3.79 -0.15
C ASN A 31 -67.76 4.88 0.86
N ASP A 32 -66.67 4.72 1.61
CA ASP A 32 -66.20 5.70 2.58
C ASP A 32 -65.80 7.02 1.90
N LEU A 33 -65.15 6.94 0.74
CA LEU A 33 -64.70 8.11 -0.03
C LEU A 33 -65.84 8.87 -0.72
N PHE A 34 -66.82 8.15 -1.27
CA PHE A 34 -67.85 8.74 -2.14
C PHE A 34 -69.26 8.74 -1.55
N GLY A 35 -69.44 8.19 -0.34
CA GLY A 35 -70.71 8.15 0.38
C GLY A 35 -71.76 7.20 -0.24
N GLU A 36 -71.41 6.44 -1.27
CA GLU A 36 -72.30 5.47 -1.90
C GLU A 36 -71.55 4.16 -2.26
N PRO A 37 -72.19 2.99 -2.15
CA PRO A 37 -71.60 1.73 -2.60
C PRO A 37 -71.31 1.80 -4.10
N PRO A 38 -70.15 1.28 -4.57
CA PRO A 38 -69.84 1.29 -5.98
C PRO A 38 -70.90 0.50 -6.76
N CYS A 39 -71.19 0.92 -7.99
CA CYS A 39 -71.97 0.14 -8.94
C CYS A 39 -71.10 -0.25 -10.15
N THR A 40 -71.63 -1.09 -11.04
CA THR A 40 -70.86 -1.64 -12.17
C THR A 40 -70.23 -0.59 -13.09
N ALA A 41 -70.83 0.59 -13.22
CA ALA A 41 -70.29 1.67 -14.05
C ALA A 41 -69.10 2.38 -13.39
N ASP A 42 -68.99 2.35 -12.06
CA ASP A 42 -67.88 2.96 -11.34
C ASP A 42 -66.56 2.23 -11.60
N TRP A 43 -66.61 0.90 -11.74
CA TRP A 43 -65.41 0.06 -11.95
C TRP A 43 -65.28 -0.46 -13.40
N ASN A 44 -66.01 0.17 -14.34
CA ASN A 44 -65.96 -0.12 -15.76
C ASN A 44 -66.06 1.17 -16.62
N PRO A 45 -64.92 1.75 -17.05
CA PRO A 45 -64.89 2.96 -17.84
C PRO A 45 -65.70 2.90 -19.15
N SER A 46 -65.78 1.74 -19.79
CA SER A 46 -66.55 1.57 -21.02
C SER A 46 -68.06 1.71 -20.78
N VAL A 47 -68.56 1.17 -19.66
CA VAL A 47 -69.98 1.29 -19.28
C VAL A 47 -70.30 2.72 -18.83
N ALA A 48 -69.41 3.37 -18.07
CA ALA A 48 -69.54 4.78 -17.71
C ALA A 48 -69.61 5.68 -18.96
N ARG A 49 -68.72 5.46 -19.93
CA ARG A 49 -68.70 6.20 -21.20
C ARG A 49 -70.00 6.02 -21.98
N TRP A 50 -70.50 4.79 -22.09
CA TRP A 50 -71.76 4.52 -22.78
C TRP A 50 -72.96 5.21 -22.13
N ARG A 51 -72.90 5.45 -20.81
CA ARG A 51 -73.92 6.18 -20.04
C ARG A 51 -73.66 7.68 -19.94
N ALA A 52 -72.64 8.21 -20.62
CA ALA A 52 -72.20 9.61 -20.52
C ALA A 52 -71.93 10.07 -19.06
N GLN A 53 -71.30 9.20 -18.26
CA GLN A 53 -70.93 9.47 -16.86
C GLN A 53 -69.41 9.64 -16.72
N GLU A 54 -68.87 10.71 -17.30
CA GLU A 54 -67.41 10.96 -17.36
C GLU A 54 -66.76 11.08 -15.98
N TRP A 55 -67.45 11.69 -15.01
CA TRP A 55 -67.00 11.81 -13.62
C TRP A 55 -66.68 10.45 -12.95
N ARG A 56 -67.31 9.35 -13.41
CA ARG A 56 -66.99 7.99 -12.90
C ARG A 56 -65.69 7.45 -13.47
N ILE A 57 -65.38 7.81 -14.72
CA ILE A 57 -64.12 7.44 -15.38
C ILE A 57 -62.96 8.15 -14.66
N GLU A 58 -63.15 9.42 -14.33
CA GLU A 58 -62.17 10.21 -13.59
C GLU A 58 -61.92 9.64 -12.19
N ARG A 59 -62.98 9.32 -11.42
CA ARG A 59 -62.86 8.66 -10.11
C ARG A 59 -62.13 7.32 -10.19
N TYR A 60 -62.44 6.51 -11.20
CA TYR A 60 -61.77 5.23 -11.40
C TYR A 60 -60.28 5.40 -11.78
N ALA A 61 -59.96 6.38 -12.62
CA ALA A 61 -58.60 6.66 -13.07
C ALA A 61 -57.72 7.26 -11.98
N ALA A 62 -58.30 8.08 -11.09
CA ALA A 62 -57.62 8.69 -9.95
C ALA A 62 -57.09 7.64 -8.96
N GLY A 63 -57.73 6.47 -8.87
CA GLY A 63 -57.37 5.44 -7.90
C GLY A 63 -57.82 5.80 -6.48
N ASP A 64 -57.34 5.02 -5.51
CA ASP A 64 -57.52 5.28 -4.10
C ASP A 64 -56.53 6.38 -3.66
N PRO A 65 -56.99 7.55 -3.20
CA PRO A 65 -56.12 8.68 -2.86
C PRO A 65 -55.19 8.38 -1.67
N ASP A 66 -55.58 7.50 -0.76
CA ASP A 66 -54.79 7.21 0.44
C ASP A 66 -53.64 6.25 0.17
N THR A 67 -53.80 5.36 -0.81
CA THR A 67 -52.80 4.32 -1.13
C THR A 67 -52.13 4.49 -2.49
N GLY A 68 -52.67 5.36 -3.35
CA GLY A 68 -52.29 5.43 -4.77
C GLY A 68 -52.62 4.16 -5.55
N ALA A 69 -53.34 3.20 -4.94
CA ALA A 69 -53.68 1.94 -5.58
C ALA A 69 -54.78 2.15 -6.62
N ARG A 70 -54.70 1.41 -7.73
CA ARG A 70 -55.78 1.41 -8.73
C ARG A 70 -56.96 0.61 -8.21
N TRP A 71 -58.18 1.11 -8.45
CA TRP A 71 -59.40 0.37 -8.17
C TRP A 71 -59.43 -0.96 -8.94
N PRO A 72 -59.94 -2.06 -8.35
CA PRO A 72 -60.07 -3.33 -9.06
C PRO A 72 -60.98 -3.19 -10.27
N SER A 73 -60.63 -3.86 -11.38
CA SER A 73 -61.52 -3.89 -12.55
C SER A 73 -62.79 -4.70 -12.26
N LEU A 74 -63.92 -4.35 -12.89
CA LEU A 74 -65.18 -5.09 -12.78
C LEU A 74 -65.03 -6.61 -12.99
N ASN A 75 -64.20 -7.04 -13.94
CA ASN A 75 -63.98 -8.46 -14.22
C ASN A 75 -63.18 -9.17 -13.12
N ALA A 76 -62.24 -8.48 -12.48
CA ALA A 76 -61.50 -9.01 -11.34
C ALA A 76 -62.45 -9.30 -10.17
N VAL A 77 -63.41 -8.39 -9.91
CA VAL A 77 -64.47 -8.60 -8.92
C VAL A 77 -65.35 -9.79 -9.29
N LYS A 78 -65.96 -9.78 -10.48
CA LYS A 78 -66.87 -10.85 -10.89
C LYS A 78 -66.24 -12.25 -10.82
N ARG A 79 -64.95 -12.39 -11.14
CA ARG A 79 -64.24 -13.68 -11.05
C ARG A 79 -64.14 -14.24 -9.62
N ARG A 80 -64.19 -13.39 -8.59
CA ARG A 80 -64.04 -13.79 -7.19
C ARG A 80 -65.38 -14.00 -6.48
N PHE A 81 -66.46 -13.44 -7.01
CA PHE A 81 -67.80 -13.43 -6.41
C PHE A 81 -68.85 -14.02 -7.36
N ASP A 82 -68.58 -15.21 -7.89
CA ASP A 82 -69.53 -16.02 -8.68
C ASP A 82 -70.20 -15.26 -9.85
N GLY A 83 -69.44 -14.40 -10.52
CA GLY A 83 -69.91 -13.59 -11.65
C GLY A 83 -70.72 -12.34 -11.27
N SER A 84 -70.95 -12.11 -9.98
CA SER A 84 -71.85 -11.07 -9.47
C SER A 84 -71.10 -9.96 -8.73
N PHE A 85 -71.19 -8.74 -9.25
CA PHE A 85 -70.66 -7.56 -8.56
C PHE A 85 -71.50 -7.21 -7.31
N ASP A 86 -72.82 -7.37 -7.39
CA ASP A 86 -73.72 -7.11 -6.26
C ASP A 86 -73.49 -8.11 -5.11
N ALA A 87 -73.04 -9.33 -5.40
CA ALA A 87 -72.64 -10.29 -4.37
C ALA A 87 -71.43 -9.78 -3.58
N ALA A 88 -70.41 -9.25 -4.27
CA ALA A 88 -69.26 -8.63 -3.64
C ALA A 88 -69.65 -7.43 -2.75
N VAL A 89 -70.58 -6.59 -3.22
CA VAL A 89 -71.07 -5.43 -2.45
C VAL A 89 -71.83 -5.88 -1.19
N ARG A 90 -72.67 -6.92 -1.28
CA ARG A 90 -73.34 -7.50 -0.09
C ARG A 90 -72.36 -8.10 0.90
N GLU A 91 -71.38 -8.84 0.42
CA GLU A 91 -70.35 -9.46 1.27
C GLU A 91 -69.43 -8.43 1.93
N ALA A 92 -69.26 -7.26 1.29
CA ALA A 92 -68.60 -6.12 1.92
C ALA A 92 -69.41 -5.49 3.07
N GLY A 93 -70.65 -5.91 3.28
CA GLY A 93 -71.57 -5.38 4.30
C GLY A 93 -72.40 -4.20 3.81
N LEU A 94 -72.44 -3.93 2.50
CA LEU A 94 -73.15 -2.80 1.90
C LEU A 94 -74.39 -3.27 1.14
N VAL A 95 -75.38 -2.38 0.99
CA VAL A 95 -76.58 -2.66 0.19
C VAL A 95 -76.33 -2.25 -1.26
N PRO A 96 -76.38 -3.18 -2.24
CA PRO A 96 -76.19 -2.83 -3.64
C PRO A 96 -77.23 -1.80 -4.12
N ARG A 97 -76.77 -0.84 -4.92
CA ARG A 97 -77.64 0.20 -5.46
C ARG A 97 -78.71 -0.42 -6.35
N ARG A 98 -79.98 -0.14 -6.05
CA ARG A 98 -81.10 -0.63 -6.88
C ARG A 98 -80.87 -0.16 -8.32
N PRO A 99 -80.99 -1.05 -9.32
CA PRO A 99 -81.00 -0.64 -10.71
C PRO A 99 -82.04 0.46 -10.88
N GLY A 100 -81.64 1.63 -11.41
CA GLY A 100 -82.58 2.70 -11.71
C GLY A 100 -83.71 2.19 -12.62
N PRO A 101 -84.87 2.86 -12.63
CA PRO A 101 -86.03 2.43 -13.42
C PRO A 101 -85.58 2.08 -14.84
N ARG A 102 -85.79 0.82 -15.24
CA ARG A 102 -85.45 0.36 -16.58
C ARG A 102 -86.15 1.30 -17.56
N ARG A 103 -85.37 2.05 -18.35
CA ARG A 103 -85.95 2.90 -19.39
C ARG A 103 -86.61 1.98 -20.41
N ARG A 104 -87.94 1.94 -20.35
CA ARG A 104 -88.92 1.40 -21.31
C ARG A 104 -89.19 -0.10 -21.23
N ALA A 105 -90.49 -0.42 -21.30
CA ALA A 105 -90.98 -1.75 -21.59
C ALA A 105 -90.64 -2.12 -23.06
N PRO A 106 -90.45 -3.41 -23.38
CA PRO A 106 -90.28 -3.85 -24.77
C PRO A 106 -91.49 -3.39 -25.60
N GLY A 107 -91.28 -2.59 -26.65
CA GLY A 107 -92.35 -2.21 -27.59
C GLY A 107 -92.55 -0.71 -27.86
N THR A 108 -92.00 0.20 -27.05
CA THR A 108 -92.10 1.65 -27.37
C THR A 108 -91.13 2.04 -28.49
N ALA A 109 -91.67 2.41 -29.65
CA ALA A 109 -90.96 2.85 -30.83
C ALA A 109 -89.94 3.97 -30.51
N ARG A 110 -88.81 3.91 -31.22
CA ARG A 110 -87.75 4.91 -31.17
C ARG A 110 -88.34 6.22 -31.72
N PRO A 111 -88.17 7.38 -31.05
CA PRO A 111 -88.58 8.65 -31.63
C PRO A 111 -87.85 8.85 -32.96
N ASP A 112 -88.58 9.37 -33.93
CA ASP A 112 -88.11 9.62 -35.29
C ASP A 112 -86.95 10.62 -35.22
N VAL A 113 -85.72 10.12 -35.43
CA VAL A 113 -84.52 10.97 -35.45
C VAL A 113 -84.41 11.48 -36.88
N PRO A 114 -84.48 12.79 -37.13
CA PRO A 114 -84.38 13.32 -38.47
C PRO A 114 -83.09 12.84 -39.15
N PRO A 115 -83.14 12.49 -40.45
CA PRO A 115 -81.97 12.02 -41.18
C PRO A 115 -80.87 13.07 -41.13
N ARG A 116 -79.67 12.63 -40.75
CA ARG A 116 -78.47 13.47 -40.64
C ARG A 116 -78.18 14.12 -41.99
N GLU A 117 -77.87 15.42 -41.97
CA GLU A 117 -77.42 16.15 -43.15
C GLU A 117 -76.23 15.45 -43.84
N PRO A 118 -76.10 15.54 -45.17
CA PRO A 118 -74.99 14.97 -45.90
C PRO A 118 -73.68 15.61 -45.42
N LEU A 119 -72.76 14.76 -44.94
CA LEU A 119 -71.41 15.17 -44.56
C LEU A 119 -70.68 15.80 -45.76
N PRO A 120 -69.70 16.70 -45.51
CA PRO A 120 -68.94 17.41 -46.54
C PRO A 120 -68.27 16.48 -47.57
N PRO A 121 -67.86 17.00 -48.75
CA PRO A 121 -67.33 16.18 -49.83
C PRO A 121 -66.04 15.44 -49.41
N VAL A 122 -66.01 14.14 -49.70
CA VAL A 122 -64.94 13.16 -49.40
C VAL A 122 -63.53 13.65 -49.76
N ALA A 123 -63.40 14.58 -50.71
CA ALA A 123 -62.13 15.16 -51.15
C ALA A 123 -61.35 15.90 -50.03
N LEU A 124 -62.03 16.56 -49.08
CA LEU A 124 -61.35 17.23 -47.98
C LEU A 124 -60.76 16.22 -46.99
N ASP A 125 -61.50 15.15 -46.71
CA ASP A 125 -61.04 14.07 -45.83
C ASP A 125 -59.84 13.34 -46.42
N ASP A 126 -59.82 13.12 -47.74
CA ASP A 126 -58.68 12.55 -48.44
C ASP A 126 -57.44 13.45 -48.38
N ALA A 127 -57.61 14.76 -48.59
CA ALA A 127 -56.51 15.72 -48.48
C ALA A 127 -55.95 15.78 -47.05
N LEU A 128 -56.82 15.76 -46.02
CA LEU A 128 -56.41 15.72 -44.61
C LEU A 128 -55.69 14.41 -44.28
N ARG A 129 -56.18 13.26 -44.76
CA ARG A 129 -55.49 11.97 -44.61
C ARG A 129 -54.10 11.98 -45.24
N ALA A 130 -53.97 12.52 -46.44
CA ALA A 130 -52.68 12.64 -47.13
C ALA A 130 -51.72 13.57 -46.37
N ALA A 131 -52.21 14.72 -45.87
CA ALA A 131 -51.43 15.64 -45.06
C ALA A 131 -50.93 14.98 -43.76
N HIS A 132 -51.81 14.25 -43.04
CA HIS A 132 -51.42 13.49 -41.86
C HIS A 132 -50.38 12.41 -42.16
N ALA A 133 -50.48 11.73 -43.31
CA ALA A 133 -49.50 10.74 -43.73
C ALA A 133 -48.11 11.37 -44.00
N LEU A 134 -48.07 12.56 -44.60
CA LEU A 134 -46.82 13.29 -44.84
C LEU A 134 -46.16 13.75 -43.53
N VAL A 135 -46.96 14.24 -42.57
CA VAL A 135 -46.47 14.61 -41.23
C VAL A 135 -45.92 13.38 -40.51
N ALA A 136 -46.66 12.27 -40.50
CA ALA A 136 -46.20 11.03 -39.88
C ALA A 136 -44.88 10.50 -40.51
N ALA A 137 -44.73 10.63 -41.83
CA ALA A 137 -43.49 10.27 -42.52
C ALA A 137 -42.33 11.24 -42.21
N ALA A 138 -42.61 12.53 -41.99
CA ALA A 138 -41.62 13.50 -41.54
C ALA A 138 -41.16 13.19 -40.10
N ASP A 139 -42.09 12.91 -39.19
CA ASP A 139 -41.80 12.55 -37.80
C ASP A 139 -41.00 11.24 -37.70
N ALA A 140 -41.33 10.25 -38.53
CA ALA A 140 -40.56 9.01 -38.59
C ALA A 140 -39.10 9.24 -39.01
N ARG A 141 -38.88 10.11 -40.00
CA ARG A 141 -37.53 10.49 -40.46
C ARG A 141 -36.78 11.31 -39.41
N ALA A 142 -37.46 12.21 -38.70
CA ALA A 142 -36.88 12.97 -37.60
C ALA A 142 -36.44 12.04 -36.46
N ALA A 143 -37.31 11.13 -36.02
CA ALA A 143 -37.00 10.16 -34.99
C ALA A 143 -35.85 9.21 -35.39
N GLU A 144 -35.73 8.84 -36.67
CA GLU A 144 -34.58 8.08 -37.16
C GLU A 144 -33.29 8.89 -37.17
N ALA A 145 -33.34 10.17 -37.54
CA ALA A 145 -32.19 11.07 -37.46
C ALA A 145 -31.71 11.26 -36.02
N GLU A 146 -32.63 11.42 -35.07
CA GLU A 146 -32.32 11.50 -33.63
C GLU A 146 -31.63 10.24 -33.12
N ARG A 147 -32.18 9.04 -33.42
CA ARG A 147 -31.56 7.76 -33.06
C ARG A 147 -30.13 7.64 -33.62
N ARG A 148 -29.93 8.02 -34.89
CA ARG A 148 -28.60 8.01 -35.51
C ARG A 148 -27.64 8.98 -34.83
N ALA A 149 -28.11 10.17 -34.45
CA ALA A 149 -27.30 11.15 -33.73
C ALA A 149 -26.93 10.66 -32.32
N GLU A 150 -27.87 10.07 -31.58
CA GLU A 150 -27.59 9.45 -30.27
C GLU A 150 -26.57 8.31 -30.38
N ASP A 151 -26.71 7.44 -31.38
CA ASP A 151 -25.75 6.36 -31.63
C ASP A 151 -24.35 6.87 -31.99
N ALA A 152 -24.26 7.96 -32.76
CA ALA A 152 -22.98 8.60 -33.07
C ALA A 152 -22.34 9.19 -31.79
N LEU A 153 -23.12 9.86 -30.96
CA LEU A 153 -22.65 10.40 -29.67
C LEU A 153 -22.23 9.29 -28.70
N ARG A 154 -22.98 8.18 -28.62
CA ARG A 154 -22.60 7.00 -27.84
C ARG A 154 -21.26 6.42 -28.30
N ARG A 155 -21.05 6.29 -29.61
CA ARG A 155 -19.78 5.81 -30.19
C ARG A 155 -18.62 6.75 -29.87
N ALA A 156 -18.79 8.06 -30.09
CA ALA A 156 -17.75 9.04 -29.78
C ALA A 156 -17.36 9.06 -28.29
N ARG A 157 -18.36 8.93 -27.39
CA ARG A 157 -18.10 8.81 -25.94
C ARG A 157 -17.33 7.53 -25.61
N ALA A 158 -17.68 6.41 -26.23
CA ALA A 158 -16.99 5.13 -26.02
C ALA A 158 -15.54 5.17 -26.53
N GLU A 159 -15.29 5.79 -27.69
CA GLU A 159 -13.95 5.99 -28.24
C GLU A 159 -13.10 6.88 -27.34
N ARG A 160 -13.64 8.02 -26.88
CA ARG A 160 -12.95 8.89 -25.92
C ARG A 160 -12.60 8.15 -24.63
N ALA A 161 -13.54 7.38 -24.09
CA ALA A 161 -13.30 6.57 -22.90
C ALA A 161 -12.23 5.47 -23.11
N ARG A 162 -12.05 4.96 -24.33
CA ARG A 162 -10.95 4.03 -24.67
C ARG A 162 -9.62 4.77 -24.72
N ALA A 163 -9.56 5.92 -25.39
CA ALA A 163 -8.37 6.76 -25.46
C ALA A 163 -7.91 7.18 -24.06
N ASP A 164 -8.82 7.60 -23.18
CA ASP A 164 -8.49 7.97 -21.80
C ASP A 164 -7.90 6.80 -21.00
N ARG A 165 -8.44 5.58 -21.18
CA ARG A 165 -7.89 4.37 -20.54
C ARG A 165 -6.50 4.02 -21.07
N GLU A 166 -6.27 4.18 -22.37
CA GLU A 166 -4.95 3.94 -22.98
C GLU A 166 -3.92 4.96 -22.48
N GLN A 167 -4.29 6.24 -22.40
CA GLN A 167 -3.45 7.28 -21.79
C GLN A 167 -3.14 6.98 -20.32
N ALA A 168 -4.13 6.55 -19.54
CA ALA A 168 -3.94 6.17 -18.15
C ALA A 168 -2.96 4.98 -18.01
N ARG A 169 -3.11 3.94 -18.84
CA ARG A 169 -2.17 2.79 -18.88
C ARG A 169 -0.76 3.22 -19.27
N ALA A 170 -0.63 4.12 -20.25
CA ALA A 170 0.67 4.66 -20.65
C ALA A 170 1.31 5.48 -19.53
N ALA A 171 0.54 6.30 -18.82
CA ALA A 171 1.01 7.06 -17.66
C ALA A 171 1.46 6.15 -16.52
N GLU A 172 0.68 5.10 -16.22
CA GLU A 172 1.05 4.11 -15.21
C GLU A 172 2.33 3.35 -15.59
N SER A 173 2.45 2.93 -16.85
CA SER A 173 3.67 2.28 -17.37
C SER A 173 4.91 3.17 -17.20
N ARG A 174 4.80 4.46 -17.54
CA ARG A 174 5.88 5.44 -17.32
C ARG A 174 6.25 5.58 -15.85
N LEU A 175 5.26 5.62 -14.95
CA LEU A 175 5.51 5.68 -13.51
C LEU A 175 6.23 4.42 -12.99
N ARG A 176 5.82 3.24 -13.45
CA ARG A 176 6.49 1.97 -13.13
C ARG A 176 7.93 1.97 -13.63
N ALA A 177 8.17 2.41 -14.87
CA ALA A 177 9.52 2.52 -15.43
C ALA A 177 10.41 3.48 -14.61
N ARG A 178 9.89 4.66 -14.22
CA ARG A 178 10.62 5.60 -13.33
C ARG A 178 10.99 4.97 -12.00
N ARG A 179 10.05 4.29 -11.34
CA ARG A 179 10.31 3.60 -10.05
C ARG A 179 11.38 2.51 -10.18
N LEU A 180 11.40 1.78 -11.29
CA LEU A 180 12.44 0.78 -11.55
C LEU A 180 13.80 1.43 -11.79
N ALA A 181 13.86 2.53 -12.55
CA ALA A 181 15.09 3.29 -12.76
C ALA A 181 15.64 3.87 -11.43
N ASP A 182 14.77 4.40 -10.56
CA ASP A 182 15.17 4.90 -9.25
C ASP A 182 15.71 3.78 -8.34
N ARG A 183 15.08 2.60 -8.37
CA ARG A 183 15.59 1.42 -7.64
C ARG A 183 16.95 0.99 -8.16
N ALA A 184 17.14 0.95 -9.47
CA ALA A 184 18.43 0.62 -10.08
C ALA A 184 19.50 1.64 -9.68
N ARG A 185 19.20 2.95 -9.71
CA ARG A 185 20.13 4.00 -9.25
C ARG A 185 20.53 3.82 -7.79
N ARG A 186 19.58 3.59 -6.90
CA ARG A 186 19.86 3.35 -5.47
C ARG A 186 20.72 2.10 -5.24
N ALA A 187 20.52 1.05 -6.04
CA ALA A 187 21.33 -0.17 -5.98
C ALA A 187 22.79 0.08 -6.41
N ILE A 188 23.00 0.86 -7.47
CA ILE A 188 24.34 1.28 -7.92
C ILE A 188 25.02 2.10 -6.82
N GLU A 189 24.37 3.13 -6.29
CA GLU A 189 24.91 3.94 -5.20
C GLU A 189 25.23 3.12 -3.94
N ALA A 190 24.40 2.13 -3.61
CA ALA A 190 24.65 1.24 -2.48
C ALA A 190 25.90 0.37 -2.70
N ARG A 191 26.08 -0.14 -3.93
CA ARG A 191 27.28 -0.90 -4.32
C ARG A 191 28.54 -0.02 -4.28
N ASP A 192 28.45 1.21 -4.75
CA ASP A 192 29.58 2.14 -4.73
C ASP A 192 29.99 2.49 -3.30
N ARG A 193 29.03 2.75 -2.40
CA ARG A 193 29.29 2.95 -0.96
C ARG A 193 29.91 1.70 -0.31
N ALA A 194 29.47 0.51 -0.69
CA ALA A 194 30.06 -0.73 -0.17
C ALA A 194 31.51 -0.89 -0.63
N ARG A 195 31.79 -0.63 -1.91
CA ARG A 195 33.15 -0.66 -2.48
C ARG A 195 34.06 0.38 -1.82
N GLU A 196 33.56 1.59 -1.59
CA GLU A 196 34.33 2.63 -0.90
C GLU A 196 34.70 2.21 0.54
N ARG A 197 33.76 1.59 1.27
CA ARG A 197 34.04 1.06 2.62
C ARG A 197 35.10 -0.04 2.59
N GLU A 198 35.01 -0.96 1.63
CA GLU A 198 36.00 -2.02 1.43
C GLU A 198 37.39 -1.43 1.16
N LEU A 199 37.49 -0.45 0.25
CA LEU A 199 38.75 0.24 -0.03
C LEU A 199 39.32 0.95 1.21
N ARG A 200 38.48 1.57 2.03
CA ARG A 200 38.92 2.19 3.29
C ARG A 200 39.44 1.16 4.30
N VAL A 201 38.80 0.00 4.41
CA VAL A 201 39.27 -1.09 5.28
C VAL A 201 40.62 -1.63 4.81
N VAL A 202 40.77 -1.85 3.50
CA VAL A 202 42.05 -2.30 2.91
C VAL A 202 43.15 -1.26 3.13
N ALA A 203 42.85 0.02 2.92
CA ALA A 203 43.81 1.10 3.18
C ALA A 203 44.24 1.17 4.65
N ALA A 204 43.28 1.07 5.58
CA ALA A 204 43.57 1.05 7.02
C ALA A 204 44.40 -0.18 7.43
N ALA A 205 44.09 -1.37 6.89
CA ALA A 205 44.86 -2.57 7.15
C ALA A 205 46.30 -2.45 6.63
N ARG A 206 46.49 -1.84 5.45
CA ARG A 206 47.81 -1.56 4.90
C ARG A 206 48.61 -0.60 5.78
N ALA A 207 48.01 0.52 6.18
CA ALA A 207 48.65 1.48 7.09
C ALA A 207 49.08 0.82 8.41
N ALA A 208 48.19 0.02 9.02
CA ALA A 208 48.51 -0.72 10.24
C ALA A 208 49.65 -1.75 10.05
N CYS A 209 49.77 -2.34 8.86
CA CYS A 209 50.89 -3.23 8.53
C CYS A 209 52.20 -2.45 8.40
N GLU A 210 52.18 -1.31 7.71
CA GLU A 210 53.33 -0.41 7.58
C GLU A 210 53.81 0.10 8.94
N ASP A 211 52.89 0.50 9.83
CA ASP A 211 53.20 0.91 11.21
C ASP A 211 53.86 -0.22 12.02
N ARG A 212 53.33 -1.45 11.93
CA ARG A 212 53.92 -2.63 12.60
C ARG A 212 55.32 -2.94 12.07
N LEU A 213 55.54 -2.83 10.76
CA LEU A 213 56.85 -3.03 10.16
C LEU A 213 57.83 -1.94 10.60
N ALA A 214 57.40 -0.68 10.68
CA ALA A 214 58.22 0.42 11.19
C ALA A 214 58.59 0.20 12.66
N ALA A 215 57.63 -0.20 13.51
CA ALA A 215 57.87 -0.50 14.91
C ALA A 215 58.85 -1.68 15.09
N ALA A 216 58.69 -2.75 14.30
CA ALA A 216 59.59 -3.91 14.32
C ALA A 216 61.02 -3.54 13.89
N ARG A 217 61.18 -2.66 12.89
CA ARG A 217 62.49 -2.14 12.48
C ARG A 217 63.13 -1.32 13.60
N ALA A 218 62.37 -0.43 14.24
CA ALA A 218 62.87 0.37 15.35
C ALA A 218 63.32 -0.49 16.55
N ASP A 219 62.57 -1.55 16.89
CA ASP A 219 62.97 -2.52 17.93
C ASP A 219 64.25 -3.27 17.53
N ALA A 220 64.36 -3.70 16.27
CA ALA A 220 65.57 -4.35 15.76
C ALA A 220 66.80 -3.42 15.85
N ASP A 221 66.66 -2.16 15.45
CA ASP A 221 67.73 -1.16 15.52
C ASP A 221 68.14 -0.88 16.97
N GLN A 222 67.19 -0.80 17.90
CA GLN A 222 67.46 -0.66 19.33
C GLN A 222 68.24 -1.87 19.88
N ARG A 223 67.88 -3.09 19.48
CA ARG A 223 68.60 -4.31 19.88
C ARG A 223 70.02 -4.34 19.34
N ILE A 224 70.23 -3.96 18.07
CA ILE A 224 71.56 -3.86 17.46
C ILE A 224 72.41 -2.80 18.18
N ALA A 225 71.84 -1.63 18.46
CA ALA A 225 72.53 -0.58 19.21
C ALA A 225 72.92 -1.02 20.62
N ALA A 226 72.01 -1.71 21.34
CA ALA A 226 72.28 -2.26 22.66
C ALA A 226 73.37 -3.34 22.62
N ALA A 227 73.38 -4.21 21.61
CA ALA A 227 74.43 -5.21 21.41
C ALA A 227 75.80 -4.56 21.19
N ARG A 228 75.89 -3.55 20.30
CA ARG A 228 77.12 -2.78 20.07
C ARG A 228 77.60 -2.07 21.33
N ALA A 229 76.69 -1.48 22.11
CA ALA A 229 77.06 -0.83 23.37
C ALA A 229 77.63 -1.83 24.40
N ARG A 230 77.08 -3.05 24.47
CA ARG A 230 77.61 -4.13 25.32
C ARG A 230 78.99 -4.59 24.85
N GLU A 231 79.18 -4.76 23.56
CA GLU A 231 80.46 -5.12 22.95
C GLU A 231 81.53 -4.06 23.25
N GLN A 232 81.23 -2.78 23.00
CA GLN A 232 82.13 -1.67 23.36
C GLN A 232 82.43 -1.61 24.86
N ALA A 233 81.43 -1.87 25.72
CA ALA A 233 81.64 -1.93 27.16
C ALA A 233 82.53 -3.13 27.55
N ALA A 234 82.41 -4.27 26.88
CA ALA A 234 83.26 -5.44 27.08
C ALA A 234 84.70 -5.16 26.62
N SER A 235 84.88 -4.59 25.42
CA SER A 235 86.20 -4.16 24.90
C SER A 235 86.86 -3.17 25.86
N ARG A 236 86.18 -2.12 26.31
CA ARG A 236 86.72 -1.18 27.32
C ARG A 236 87.10 -1.86 28.65
N ARG A 237 86.40 -2.93 29.06
CA ARG A 237 86.77 -3.70 30.26
C ARG A 237 88.02 -4.54 30.01
N ALA A 238 88.14 -5.14 28.82
CA ALA A 238 89.31 -5.88 28.40
C ALA A 238 90.54 -4.95 28.36
N ASP A 239 90.44 -3.79 27.70
CA ASP A 239 91.52 -2.79 27.63
C ASP A 239 91.98 -2.36 29.04
N ARG A 240 91.02 -2.07 29.94
CA ARG A 240 91.33 -1.73 31.35
C ARG A 240 91.97 -2.89 32.12
N ALA A 241 91.57 -4.13 31.83
CA ALA A 241 92.16 -5.31 32.44
C ALA A 241 93.60 -5.52 31.94
N GLU A 242 93.85 -5.33 30.64
CA GLU A 242 95.18 -5.36 30.03
C GLU A 242 96.08 -4.25 30.57
N GLU A 243 95.61 -3.00 30.61
CA GLU A 243 96.34 -1.89 31.25
C GLU A 243 96.62 -2.18 32.73
N GLY A 244 95.64 -2.74 33.44
CA GLY A 244 95.79 -3.15 34.84
C GLY A 244 96.86 -4.22 35.03
N ALA A 245 96.89 -5.21 34.14
CA ALA A 245 97.89 -6.28 34.09
C ALA A 245 99.27 -5.72 33.73
N ALA A 246 99.38 -4.87 32.70
CA ALA A 246 100.62 -4.21 32.32
C ALA A 246 101.19 -3.36 33.47
N ARG A 247 100.35 -2.59 34.17
CA ARG A 247 100.75 -1.84 35.37
C ARG A 247 101.21 -2.75 36.51
N LEU A 248 100.58 -3.91 36.69
CA LEU A 248 101.02 -4.92 37.67
C LEU A 248 102.39 -5.49 37.30
N VAL A 249 102.61 -5.86 36.04
CA VAL A 249 103.90 -6.37 35.54
C VAL A 249 105.00 -5.32 35.70
N ALA A 250 104.74 -4.07 35.31
CA ALA A 250 105.68 -2.96 35.48
C ALA A 250 106.02 -2.71 36.96
N ALA A 251 105.01 -2.82 37.85
CA ALA A 251 105.27 -2.74 39.28
C ALA A 251 106.11 -3.92 39.78
N THR A 252 105.85 -5.16 39.35
CA THR A 252 106.67 -6.31 39.78
C THR A 252 108.10 -6.26 39.24
N GLY A 253 108.32 -5.69 38.06
CA GLY A 253 109.61 -5.67 37.37
C GLY A 253 110.62 -4.62 37.85
N ASP A 254 110.29 -3.80 38.85
CA ASP A 254 111.27 -2.89 39.47
C ASP A 254 112.22 -3.67 40.39
N PRO A 255 113.48 -3.88 39.99
CA PRO A 255 114.43 -4.68 40.77
C PRO A 255 114.82 -4.02 42.09
N THR A 256 114.59 -2.70 42.24
CA THR A 256 114.96 -1.91 43.43
C THR A 256 113.87 -1.87 44.49
N ALA A 257 112.65 -2.27 44.15
CA ALA A 257 111.55 -2.27 45.11
C ALA A 257 111.84 -3.25 46.27
N PRO A 258 111.49 -2.90 47.53
CA PRO A 258 111.72 -3.79 48.65
C PRO A 258 110.89 -5.07 48.46
N ALA A 259 111.56 -6.22 48.52
CA ALA A 259 110.94 -7.54 48.44
C ALA A 259 111.59 -8.48 49.45
N GLY A 260 110.80 -9.43 49.96
CA GLY A 260 111.19 -10.30 51.06
C GLY A 260 110.02 -10.57 52.02
N PRO A 261 110.18 -11.50 52.97
CA PRO A 261 109.09 -11.94 53.85
C PRO A 261 108.51 -10.81 54.71
N ALA A 262 109.33 -9.83 55.12
CA ALA A 262 108.87 -8.68 55.92
C ALA A 262 107.92 -7.75 55.15
N VAL A 263 108.16 -7.55 53.85
CA VAL A 263 107.31 -6.71 52.99
C VAL A 263 105.96 -7.41 52.75
N LEU A 264 105.98 -8.72 52.53
CA LEU A 264 104.76 -9.53 52.43
C LEU A 264 103.96 -9.53 53.74
N ALA A 265 104.62 -9.68 54.89
CA ALA A 265 103.97 -9.62 56.20
C ALA A 265 103.31 -8.26 56.47
N ALA A 266 103.98 -7.16 56.09
CA ALA A 266 103.42 -5.81 56.21
C ALA A 266 102.18 -5.60 55.30
N ALA A 267 102.20 -6.16 54.08
CA ALA A 267 101.05 -6.13 53.18
C ALA A 267 99.87 -6.97 53.74
N LEU A 268 100.13 -8.17 54.25
CA LEU A 268 99.11 -9.03 54.88
C LEU A 268 98.48 -8.35 56.11
N THR A 269 99.28 -7.64 56.89
CA THR A 269 98.79 -6.86 58.05
C THR A 269 97.84 -5.74 57.62
N ARG A 270 98.17 -5.03 56.54
CA ARG A 270 97.29 -3.99 55.96
C ARG A 270 95.98 -4.58 55.45
N LEU A 271 96.03 -5.73 54.78
CA LEU A 271 94.82 -6.46 54.35
C LEU A 271 93.94 -6.88 55.53
N ALA A 272 94.55 -7.42 56.60
CA ALA A 272 93.82 -7.79 57.80
C ALA A 272 93.12 -6.58 58.44
N ARG A 273 93.79 -5.43 58.52
CA ARG A 273 93.18 -4.19 59.03
C ARG A 273 92.05 -3.69 58.14
N ALA A 274 92.23 -3.67 56.82
CA ALA A 274 91.19 -3.25 55.88
C ALA A 274 89.93 -4.13 56.01
N ARG A 275 90.11 -5.44 56.22
CA ARG A 275 89.01 -6.39 56.47
C ARG A 275 88.32 -6.14 57.81
N ALA A 276 89.09 -5.94 58.88
CA ALA A 276 88.55 -5.70 60.22
C ALA A 276 87.77 -4.38 60.33
N ALA A 277 88.18 -3.36 59.57
CA ALA A 277 87.51 -2.06 59.53
C ALA A 277 86.20 -2.05 58.72
N GLY A 278 85.82 -3.18 58.09
CA GLY A 278 84.69 -3.20 57.15
C GLY A 278 84.89 -2.27 55.95
N GLY A 279 86.15 -2.07 55.54
CA GLY A 279 86.53 -1.09 54.51
C GLY A 279 85.74 -1.26 53.22
N ALA A 280 85.59 -0.16 52.47
CA ALA A 280 84.86 -0.20 51.21
C ALA A 280 85.49 -1.27 50.29
N PRO A 281 84.71 -1.88 49.36
CA PRO A 281 85.24 -2.90 48.45
C PRO A 281 86.51 -2.46 47.68
N GLY A 282 86.71 -1.15 47.50
CA GLY A 282 87.94 -0.57 46.95
C GLY A 282 89.18 -0.77 47.83
N ASP A 283 89.06 -0.55 49.14
CA ASP A 283 90.18 -0.65 50.10
C ASP A 283 90.66 -2.10 50.24
N LEU A 284 89.73 -3.05 50.29
CA LEU A 284 90.01 -4.48 50.29
C LEU A 284 90.73 -4.93 49.01
N ARG A 285 90.30 -4.46 47.84
CA ARG A 285 90.98 -4.75 46.56
C ARG A 285 92.37 -4.14 46.51
N GLY A 286 92.54 -2.91 47.01
CA GLY A 286 93.85 -2.25 47.11
C GLY A 286 94.83 -3.06 47.95
N ALA A 287 94.42 -3.45 49.16
CA ALA A 287 95.26 -4.24 50.05
C ALA A 287 95.58 -5.64 49.52
N LEU A 288 94.61 -6.32 48.87
CA LEU A 288 94.86 -7.60 48.19
C LEU A 288 95.91 -7.45 47.07
N ARG A 289 95.84 -6.35 46.30
CA ARG A 289 96.81 -6.06 45.25
C ARG A 289 98.21 -5.86 45.81
N GLU A 290 98.36 -5.16 46.94
CA GLU A 290 99.64 -5.01 47.64
C GLU A 290 100.22 -6.37 48.06
N VAL A 291 99.38 -7.25 48.62
CA VAL A 291 99.79 -8.62 49.03
C VAL A 291 100.27 -9.42 47.82
N SER A 292 99.49 -9.45 46.73
CA SER A 292 99.90 -10.17 45.51
C SER A 292 101.21 -9.64 44.94
N LEU A 293 101.38 -8.31 44.85
CA LEU A 293 102.63 -7.71 44.39
C LEU A 293 103.83 -8.08 45.27
N ALA A 294 103.68 -8.00 46.59
CA ALA A 294 104.73 -8.35 47.54
C ALA A 294 105.11 -9.84 47.45
N ALA A 295 104.12 -10.73 47.31
CA ALA A 295 104.32 -12.17 47.16
C ALA A 295 105.03 -12.51 45.85
N SER A 296 104.57 -11.96 44.72
CA SER A 296 105.19 -12.20 43.40
C SER A 296 106.63 -11.70 43.34
N ARG A 297 106.93 -10.50 43.86
CA ARG A 297 108.30 -9.97 43.91
C ARG A 297 109.21 -10.81 44.79
N TRP A 298 108.71 -11.30 45.93
CA TRP A 298 109.49 -12.18 46.80
C TRP A 298 109.80 -13.51 46.10
N ALA A 299 108.80 -14.12 45.45
CA ALA A 299 108.97 -15.36 44.69
C ALA A 299 109.97 -15.23 43.53
N GLN A 300 110.04 -14.07 42.85
CA GLN A 300 111.01 -13.82 41.77
C GLN A 300 112.47 -13.66 42.25
N ARG A 301 112.69 -13.44 43.56
CA ARG A 301 114.03 -13.31 44.15
C ARG A 301 114.54 -14.61 44.78
N LEU A 302 113.69 -15.62 44.88
CA LEU A 302 114.05 -16.99 45.28
C LEU A 302 114.53 -17.77 44.06
#